data_AF-A0AB34PDJ1-F1
#
_entry.id   AF-A0AB34PDJ1-F1
#
_cell.length_a   1.000
_cell.length_b   1.000
_cell.length_c   1.000
_cell.angle_alpha   90.00
_cell.angle_beta   90.00
_cell.angle_gamma   90.00
#
_symmetry.space_group_name_H-M   'P 1'
#
loop_
_entity.id
_entity.type
_entity.pdbx_description
1 polymer ?
#
loop_
_entity_poly.entity_id
_entity_poly.type
_entity_poly.pdbx_seq_one_letter_code
_entity_poly.pdbx_strand_id
1 'polypeptide(L)'
;MPKTLYPHFCITPLNLFPMCDACQELKHTKTGGEAEPRFFLHPYFDVFVANQVLELLIAAPFDTPTFRLGTHPGLTAAQTALVMSHVRELDIEKRFAYYFTGQYLRLLRQARHLRDSGQDVRAVLTGFRDAIAPDGMNVWDHVFYAATVTNAALIDYLAGGPLPSFR
;
A
#
# COMPACT_ATOMS: atom_id res chain seq x y z
N MET A 1 2.39 1.00 -23.84
CA MET A 1 2.19 1.41 -25.24
C MET A 1 0.78 1.05 -25.71
N PRO A 2 -0.01 2.06 -26.08
CA PRO A 2 -1.39 1.90 -26.52
C PRO A 2 -1.51 1.24 -27.90
N LYS A 3 -2.46 0.32 -28.05
CA LYS A 3 -2.68 -0.43 -29.30
C LYS A 3 -3.09 0.42 -30.49
N THR A 4 -3.83 1.48 -30.23
CA THR A 4 -4.28 2.43 -31.26
C THR A 4 -3.14 3.21 -31.89
N LEU A 5 -2.09 3.52 -31.11
CA LEU A 5 -0.96 4.34 -31.56
C LEU A 5 0.25 3.49 -31.97
N TYR A 6 0.44 2.35 -31.29
CA TYR A 6 1.65 1.52 -31.37
C TYR A 6 1.29 0.03 -31.48
N PRO A 7 0.55 -0.40 -32.52
CA PRO A 7 0.02 -1.76 -32.62
C PRO A 7 1.12 -2.83 -32.63
N HIS A 8 2.25 -2.56 -33.28
CA HIS A 8 3.39 -3.49 -33.36
C HIS A 8 4.00 -3.81 -31.99
N PHE A 9 3.88 -2.90 -31.02
CA PHE A 9 4.43 -3.09 -29.67
C PHE A 9 3.46 -3.75 -28.70
N CYS A 10 2.23 -4.06 -29.12
CA CYS A 10 1.19 -4.59 -28.23
C CYS A 10 1.37 -6.06 -27.86
N ILE A 11 2.22 -6.78 -28.58
CA ILE A 11 2.56 -8.16 -28.27
C ILE A 11 3.92 -8.29 -27.56
N THR A 12 4.63 -7.18 -27.37
CA THR A 12 5.94 -7.20 -26.72
C THR A 12 5.77 -7.45 -25.22
N PRO A 13 6.46 -8.45 -24.62
CA PRO A 13 6.30 -8.76 -23.20
C PRO A 13 6.54 -7.58 -22.26
N LEU A 14 7.52 -6.72 -22.58
CA LEU A 14 7.80 -5.49 -21.82
C LEU A 14 6.63 -4.48 -21.83
N ASN A 15 5.67 -4.65 -22.74
CA ASN A 15 4.48 -3.83 -22.88
C ASN A 15 3.21 -4.52 -22.33
N LEU A 16 3.34 -5.77 -21.86
CA LEU A 16 2.23 -6.61 -21.40
C LEU A 16 2.38 -6.93 -19.92
N PHE A 17 1.48 -6.40 -19.11
CA PHE A 17 1.39 -6.72 -17.69
C PHE A 17 -0.06 -6.82 -17.23
N PRO A 18 -0.34 -7.69 -16.26
CA PRO A 18 -1.67 -7.81 -15.67
C PRO A 18 -2.05 -6.52 -14.97
N MET A 19 -3.28 -6.09 -15.19
CA MET A 19 -3.83 -4.87 -14.61
C MET A 19 -5.34 -5.07 -14.46
N CYS A 20 -5.92 -4.62 -13.34
CA CYS A 20 -7.37 -4.66 -13.18
C CYS A 20 -8.06 -3.61 -14.05
N ASP A 21 -9.36 -3.79 -14.30
CA ASP A 21 -10.14 -2.93 -15.20
C ASP A 21 -10.03 -1.45 -14.82
N ALA A 22 -10.21 -1.11 -13.55
CA ALA A 22 -10.10 0.28 -13.07
C ALA A 22 -8.71 0.90 -13.31
N CYS A 23 -7.64 0.12 -13.13
CA CYS A 23 -6.28 0.60 -13.44
C CYS A 23 -6.08 0.75 -14.95
N GLN A 24 -6.64 -0.16 -15.75
CA GLN A 24 -6.52 -0.14 -17.20
C GLN A 24 -7.25 1.07 -17.80
N GLU A 25 -8.42 1.41 -17.26
CA GLU A 25 -9.17 2.63 -17.62
C GLU A 25 -8.37 3.90 -17.35
N LEU A 26 -7.73 4.01 -16.17
CA LEU A 26 -6.92 5.19 -15.81
C LEU A 26 -5.62 5.30 -16.61
N LYS A 27 -5.00 4.16 -16.91
CA LYS A 27 -3.80 4.10 -17.77
C LYS A 27 -4.11 4.53 -19.19
N HIS A 28 -5.23 4.06 -19.75
CA HIS A 28 -5.70 4.37 -21.10
C HIS A 28 -4.55 4.35 -22.15
N THR A 29 -4.35 5.48 -22.81
CA THR A 29 -3.37 5.71 -23.87
C THR A 29 -2.11 6.42 -23.37
N LYS A 30 -1.87 6.49 -22.06
CA LYS A 30 -0.71 7.21 -21.50
C LYS A 30 0.60 6.55 -21.96
N THR A 31 1.50 7.40 -22.46
CA THR A 31 2.86 7.06 -22.87
C THR A 31 3.81 8.07 -22.26
N GLY A 32 4.94 7.60 -21.72
CA GLY A 32 5.95 8.48 -21.16
C GLY A 32 6.55 9.44 -22.20
N GLY A 33 7.28 10.43 -21.71
CA GLY A 33 8.01 11.41 -22.52
C GLY A 33 9.47 11.53 -22.06
N GLU A 34 10.17 12.56 -22.51
CA GLU A 34 11.58 12.78 -22.17
C GLU A 34 11.82 13.00 -20.66
N ALA A 35 10.94 13.79 -20.01
CA ALA A 35 11.04 14.08 -18.59
C ALA A 35 10.58 12.92 -17.68
N GLU A 36 9.61 12.13 -18.15
CA GLU A 36 9.04 11.00 -17.39
C GLU A 36 8.84 9.82 -18.36
N PRO A 37 9.87 8.99 -18.58
CA PRO A 37 9.88 7.99 -19.65
C PRO A 37 8.94 6.82 -19.39
N ARG A 38 8.58 6.59 -18.13
CA ARG A 38 7.71 5.48 -17.72
C ARG A 38 6.88 5.88 -16.50
N PHE A 39 5.58 5.61 -16.57
CA PHE A 39 4.65 5.92 -15.49
C PHE A 39 4.30 4.74 -14.58
N PHE A 40 4.38 3.51 -15.09
CA PHE A 40 3.81 2.34 -14.41
C PHE A 40 4.89 1.30 -14.10
N LEU A 41 4.76 0.72 -12.91
CA LEU A 41 5.51 -0.46 -12.51
C LEU A 41 5.14 -1.65 -13.39
N HIS A 42 6.15 -2.44 -13.74
CA HIS A 42 6.01 -3.69 -14.45
C HIS A 42 6.24 -4.86 -13.48
N PRO A 43 5.21 -5.63 -13.10
CA PRO A 43 5.31 -6.65 -12.05
C PRO A 43 6.38 -7.73 -12.32
N TYR A 44 6.62 -8.06 -13.59
CA TYR A 44 7.63 -9.06 -13.97
C TYR A 44 9.05 -8.52 -14.20
N PHE A 45 9.22 -7.26 -14.61
CA PHE A 45 10.53 -6.71 -15.00
C PHE A 45 11.11 -5.78 -13.93
N ASP A 46 10.26 -5.16 -13.11
CA ASP A 46 10.69 -4.30 -12.02
C ASP A 46 10.95 -5.16 -10.77
N VAL A 47 12.03 -5.95 -10.80
CA VAL A 47 12.37 -6.93 -9.75
C VAL A 47 12.43 -6.35 -8.33
N PHE A 48 12.64 -5.03 -8.19
CA PHE A 48 12.64 -4.35 -6.89
C PHE A 48 11.27 -4.37 -6.20
N VAL A 49 10.18 -4.59 -6.93
CA VAL A 49 8.82 -4.74 -6.37
C VAL A 49 8.61 -6.05 -5.61
N ALA A 50 9.60 -6.96 -5.63
CA ALA A 50 9.65 -8.09 -4.71
C ALA A 50 9.83 -7.63 -3.25
N ASN A 51 10.46 -6.47 -3.03
CA ASN A 51 10.52 -5.81 -1.73
C ASN A 51 9.36 -4.82 -1.57
N GLN A 52 9.08 -4.40 -0.35
CA GLN A 52 8.09 -3.34 -0.09
C GLN A 52 8.51 -2.03 -0.77
N VAL A 53 7.62 -1.46 -1.59
CA VAL A 53 7.85 -0.19 -2.32
C VAL A 53 6.95 0.94 -1.84
N LEU A 54 5.82 0.62 -1.21
CA LEU A 54 4.91 1.57 -0.60
C LEU A 54 4.94 1.48 0.91
N GLU A 55 4.79 2.62 1.56
CA GLU A 55 4.62 2.72 3.01
C GLU A 55 3.32 3.50 3.30
N LEU A 56 2.57 3.04 4.29
CA LEU A 56 1.40 3.76 4.78
C LEU A 56 1.82 4.56 6.01
N LEU A 57 1.59 5.86 5.99
CA LEU A 57 1.70 6.70 7.17
C LEU A 57 0.32 6.78 7.83
N ILE A 58 0.24 6.36 9.09
CA ILE A 58 -0.93 6.49 9.95
C ILE A 58 -0.63 7.57 10.99
N ALA A 59 -1.16 8.77 10.79
CA ALA A 59 -0.89 9.91 11.66
C ALA A 59 -2.03 10.13 12.67
N ALA A 60 -1.62 10.56 13.87
CA ALA A 60 -2.50 10.98 14.95
C ALA A 60 -3.40 12.17 14.53
N PRO A 61 -4.55 12.40 15.20
CA PRO A 61 -5.03 11.71 16.40
C PRO A 61 -5.56 10.30 16.10
N PHE A 62 -5.29 9.31 16.97
CA PHE A 62 -5.56 7.90 16.65
C PHE A 62 -7.01 7.45 16.87
N ASP A 63 -7.84 8.27 17.50
CA ASP A 63 -9.29 8.06 17.49
C ASP A 63 -9.90 8.38 16.11
N THR A 64 -9.28 9.30 15.36
CA THR A 64 -9.63 9.67 13.97
C THR A 64 -8.36 9.85 13.13
N PRO A 65 -7.67 8.76 12.77
CA PRO A 65 -6.36 8.86 12.12
C PRO A 65 -6.47 9.41 10.70
N THR A 66 -5.36 9.97 10.23
CA THR A 66 -5.19 10.30 8.82
C THR A 66 -4.25 9.30 8.16
N PHE A 67 -4.56 8.93 6.93
CA PHE A 67 -3.79 8.01 6.11
C PHE A 67 -3.12 8.77 4.96
N ARG A 68 -1.86 8.44 4.70
CA ARG A 68 -1.10 8.90 3.54
C ARG A 68 -0.25 7.77 2.99
N LEU A 69 -0.17 7.65 1.67
CA LEU A 69 0.77 6.73 1.03
C LEU A 69 2.07 7.45 0.70
N GLY A 70 3.18 6.82 1.07
CA GLY A 70 4.53 7.23 0.71
C GLY A 70 5.29 6.09 0.02
N THR A 71 6.50 6.39 -0.43
CA THR A 71 7.43 5.38 -0.93
C THR A 71 8.32 4.87 0.19
N HIS A 72 8.62 3.57 0.16
CA HIS A 72 9.56 2.97 1.11
C HIS A 72 10.95 3.64 1.01
N PRO A 73 11.62 3.97 2.14
CA PRO A 73 12.89 4.70 2.15
C PRO A 73 14.07 3.94 1.52
N GLY A 74 13.96 2.61 1.38
CA GLY A 74 14.97 1.77 0.74
C GLY A 74 15.05 1.88 -0.79
N LEU A 75 14.20 2.70 -1.42
CA LEU A 75 14.20 2.87 -2.87
C LEU A 75 15.25 3.88 -3.34
N THR A 76 15.84 3.62 -4.50
CA THR A 76 16.64 4.62 -5.23
C THR A 76 15.76 5.77 -5.72
N ALA A 77 16.35 6.93 -6.00
CA ALA A 77 15.61 8.09 -6.53
C ALA A 77 14.80 7.76 -7.80
N ALA A 78 15.35 6.95 -8.70
CA ALA A 78 14.66 6.52 -9.92
C ALA A 78 13.46 5.59 -9.63
N GLN A 79 13.60 4.67 -8.67
CA GLN A 79 12.51 3.80 -8.24
C GLN A 79 11.42 4.60 -7.52
N THR A 80 11.80 5.52 -6.62
CA THR A 80 10.88 6.43 -5.94
C THR A 80 10.06 7.24 -6.94
N ALA A 81 10.71 7.86 -7.93
CA ALA A 81 10.02 8.63 -8.96
C ALA A 81 8.99 7.79 -9.71
N LEU A 82 9.35 6.56 -10.10
CA LEU A 82 8.45 5.65 -10.79
C LEU A 82 7.29 5.17 -9.92
N VAL A 83 7.53 4.81 -8.67
CA VAL A 83 6.48 4.37 -7.74
C VAL A 83 5.51 5.52 -7.50
N MET A 84 6.02 6.74 -7.29
CA MET A 84 5.19 7.94 -7.15
C MET A 84 4.36 8.22 -8.40
N SER A 85 4.97 8.07 -9.58
CA SER A 85 4.23 8.15 -10.84
C SER A 85 3.12 7.10 -10.90
N HIS A 86 3.41 5.85 -10.56
CA HIS A 86 2.43 4.78 -10.62
C HIS A 86 1.25 5.04 -9.69
N VAL A 87 1.53 5.48 -8.46
CA VAL A 87 0.52 5.86 -7.45
C VAL A 87 -0.35 7.01 -7.95
N ARG A 88 0.28 8.06 -8.48
CA ARG A 88 -0.39 9.26 -9.01
C ARG A 88 -1.27 8.93 -10.22
N GLU A 89 -0.70 8.27 -11.23
CA GLU A 89 -1.38 8.03 -12.51
C GLU A 89 -2.56 7.04 -12.41
N LEU A 90 -2.56 6.19 -11.38
CA LEU A 90 -3.62 5.21 -11.10
C LEU A 90 -4.52 5.58 -9.92
N ASP A 91 -4.37 6.80 -9.40
CA ASP A 91 -5.16 7.37 -8.29
C ASP A 91 -5.27 6.42 -7.09
N ILE A 92 -4.16 5.77 -6.76
CA ILE A 92 -4.13 4.64 -5.80
C ILE A 92 -4.56 5.11 -4.40
N GLU A 93 -4.05 6.24 -3.94
CA GLU A 93 -4.35 6.75 -2.61
C GLU A 93 -5.85 7.00 -2.40
N LYS A 94 -6.52 7.65 -3.38
CA LYS A 94 -7.96 7.88 -3.31
C LYS A 94 -8.76 6.58 -3.34
N ARG A 95 -8.35 5.62 -4.18
CA ARG A 95 -9.06 4.35 -4.36
C ARG A 95 -9.01 3.46 -3.11
N PHE A 96 -7.90 3.50 -2.37
CA PHE A 96 -7.72 2.66 -1.18
C PHE A 96 -7.95 3.40 0.15
N ALA A 97 -8.28 4.69 0.13
CA ALA A 97 -8.62 5.45 1.32
C ALA A 97 -9.73 4.79 2.17
N TYR A 98 -10.82 4.34 1.53
CA TYR A 98 -11.91 3.64 2.23
C TYR A 98 -11.48 2.29 2.80
N TYR A 99 -10.61 1.57 2.08
CA TYR A 99 -10.06 0.31 2.56
C TYR A 99 -9.25 0.53 3.85
N PHE A 100 -8.36 1.52 3.90
CA PHE A 100 -7.57 1.81 5.11
C PHE A 100 -8.44 2.22 6.29
N THR A 101 -9.47 3.04 6.07
CA THR A 101 -10.45 3.39 7.11
C THR A 101 -11.17 2.15 7.63
N GLY A 102 -11.63 1.27 6.75
CA GLY A 102 -12.29 0.02 7.13
C GLY A 102 -11.36 -0.93 7.90
N GLN A 103 -10.11 -1.07 7.46
CA GLN A 103 -9.10 -1.88 8.15
C GLN A 103 -8.76 -1.31 9.53
N TYR A 104 -8.69 0.01 9.66
CA TYR A 104 -8.46 0.64 10.96
C TYR A 104 -9.58 0.37 11.97
N LEU A 105 -10.83 0.41 11.54
CA LEU A 105 -11.95 0.02 12.40
C LEU A 105 -11.86 -1.45 12.87
N ARG A 106 -11.40 -2.35 11.98
CA ARG A 106 -11.14 -3.75 12.34
C ARG A 106 -9.98 -3.87 13.34
N LEU A 107 -8.90 -3.14 13.11
CA LEU A 107 -7.74 -3.08 14.00
C LEU A 107 -8.14 -2.63 15.42
N LEU A 108 -8.95 -1.58 15.54
CA LEU A 108 -9.42 -1.10 16.85
C LEU A 108 -10.26 -2.16 17.60
N ARG A 109 -11.15 -2.88 16.90
CA ARG A 109 -11.94 -3.98 17.49
C ARG A 109 -11.04 -5.14 17.91
N GLN A 110 -10.06 -5.47 17.07
CA GLN A 110 -9.11 -6.52 17.37
C GLN A 110 -8.24 -6.15 18.57
N ALA A 111 -7.71 -4.93 18.64
CA ALA A 111 -6.93 -4.46 19.79
C ALA A 111 -7.72 -4.55 21.09
N ARG A 112 -9.02 -4.21 21.08
CA ARG A 112 -9.92 -4.41 22.22
C ARG A 112 -10.00 -5.89 22.62
N HIS A 113 -10.29 -6.78 21.67
CA HIS A 113 -10.36 -8.21 21.94
C HIS A 113 -9.05 -8.77 22.51
N LEU A 114 -7.90 -8.35 21.98
CA LEU A 114 -6.58 -8.75 22.48
C LEU A 114 -6.34 -8.28 23.92
N ARG A 115 -6.74 -7.04 24.24
CA ARG A 115 -6.68 -6.51 25.61
C ARG A 115 -7.56 -7.28 26.57
N ASP A 116 -8.81 -7.53 26.18
CA ASP A 116 -9.79 -8.24 27.01
C ASP A 116 -9.37 -9.70 27.28
N SER A 117 -8.61 -10.30 26.35
CA SER A 117 -8.04 -11.64 26.49
C SER A 117 -6.63 -11.67 27.11
N GLY A 118 -6.08 -10.51 27.51
CA GLY A 118 -4.76 -10.40 28.14
C GLY A 118 -3.58 -10.73 27.21
N GLN A 119 -3.78 -10.66 25.88
CA GLN A 119 -2.74 -10.92 24.89
C GLN A 119 -1.89 -9.67 24.62
N ASP A 120 -0.62 -9.88 24.28
CA ASP A 120 0.27 -8.80 23.84
C ASP A 120 -0.13 -8.31 22.45
N VAL A 121 -0.72 -7.12 22.40
CA VAL A 121 -1.17 -6.46 21.17
C VAL A 121 -0.03 -6.29 20.16
N ARG A 122 1.16 -5.88 20.60
CA ARG A 122 2.30 -5.68 19.68
C ARG A 122 2.74 -7.02 19.10
N ALA A 123 2.89 -8.05 19.94
CA ALA A 123 3.34 -9.36 19.50
C ALA A 123 2.38 -9.98 18.47
N VAL A 124 1.07 -9.92 18.74
CA VAL A 124 0.06 -10.50 17.84
C VAL A 124 -0.01 -9.76 16.51
N LEU A 125 -0.02 -8.42 16.51
CA LEU A 125 -0.04 -7.62 15.28
C LEU A 125 1.25 -7.79 14.45
N THR A 126 2.38 -7.98 15.12
CA THR A 126 3.66 -8.32 14.45
C THR A 126 3.55 -9.68 13.77
N GLY A 127 2.99 -10.68 14.46
CA GLY A 127 2.73 -11.99 13.87
C GLY A 127 1.81 -11.94 12.65
N PHE A 128 0.83 -11.03 12.63
CA PHE A 128 -0.05 -10.84 11.47
C PHE A 128 0.69 -10.28 10.26
N ARG A 129 1.52 -9.24 10.45
CA ARG A 129 2.41 -8.74 9.39
C ARG A 129 3.27 -9.87 8.82
N ASP A 130 3.90 -10.64 9.69
CA ASP A 130 4.85 -11.69 9.30
C ASP A 130 4.17 -12.86 8.60
N ALA A 131 2.93 -13.20 8.99
CA ALA A 131 2.14 -14.23 8.34
C ALA A 131 1.68 -13.85 6.92
N ILE A 132 1.51 -12.55 6.63
CA ILE A 132 1.10 -12.05 5.30
C ILE A 132 2.30 -11.86 4.37
N ALA A 133 3.50 -11.60 4.91
CA ALA A 133 4.69 -11.32 4.12
C ALA A 133 4.98 -12.35 2.99
N PRO A 134 4.76 -13.67 3.17
CA PRO A 134 4.91 -14.67 2.09
C PRO A 134 3.97 -14.47 0.90
N ASP A 135 2.77 -13.92 1.11
CA ASP A 135 1.81 -13.63 0.04
C ASP A 135 2.20 -12.37 -0.76
N GLY A 136 3.03 -11.51 -0.17
CA GLY A 136 3.68 -10.40 -0.83
C GLY A 136 3.81 -9.15 0.05
N MET A 137 4.94 -8.47 -0.02
CA MET A 137 5.21 -7.29 0.82
C MET A 137 4.43 -6.02 0.40
N ASN A 138 3.85 -6.02 -0.80
CA ASN A 138 3.09 -4.90 -1.36
C ASN A 138 1.58 -5.15 -1.37
N VAL A 139 1.09 -6.22 -0.74
CA VAL A 139 -0.34 -6.39 -0.51
C VAL A 139 -0.80 -5.42 0.57
N TRP A 140 -2.02 -4.90 0.46
CA TRP A 140 -2.48 -3.82 1.32
C TRP A 140 -2.55 -4.19 2.81
N ASP A 141 -2.89 -5.43 3.13
CA ASP A 141 -2.88 -5.90 4.52
C ASP A 141 -1.45 -5.87 5.10
N HIS A 142 -0.44 -6.32 4.35
CA HIS A 142 0.97 -6.25 4.79
C HIS A 142 1.41 -4.80 4.99
N VAL A 143 1.16 -3.92 4.02
CA VAL A 143 1.52 -2.50 4.12
C VAL A 143 0.86 -1.84 5.34
N PHE A 144 -0.41 -2.17 5.60
CA PHE A 144 -1.16 -1.65 6.75
C PHE A 144 -0.61 -2.14 8.09
N TYR A 145 -0.35 -3.45 8.25
CA TYR A 145 0.21 -3.98 9.49
C TYR A 145 1.67 -3.56 9.69
N ALA A 146 2.47 -3.47 8.62
CA ALA A 146 3.83 -2.95 8.67
C ALA A 146 3.85 -1.51 9.21
N ALA A 147 2.98 -0.64 8.70
CA ALA A 147 2.80 0.72 9.21
C ALA A 147 2.33 0.76 10.66
N THR A 148 1.43 -0.15 11.04
CA THR A 148 0.89 -0.23 12.39
C THR A 148 1.98 -0.59 13.39
N VAL A 149 2.76 -1.64 13.13
CA VAL A 149 3.75 -2.16 14.09
C VAL A 149 5.02 -1.32 14.19
N THR A 150 5.36 -0.57 13.13
CA THR A 150 6.50 0.37 13.14
C THR A 150 6.14 1.69 13.82
N ASN A 151 4.86 2.04 13.89
CA ASN A 151 4.39 3.22 14.59
C ASN A 151 4.23 2.96 16.09
N ALA A 152 5.27 3.26 16.87
CA ALA A 152 5.29 3.06 18.32
C ALA A 152 4.12 3.75 19.03
N ALA A 153 3.80 5.00 18.67
CA ALA A 153 2.72 5.75 19.29
C ALA A 153 1.34 5.14 19.03
N LEU A 154 1.11 4.62 17.83
CA LEU A 154 -0.12 3.91 17.51
C LEU A 154 -0.21 2.59 18.29
N ILE A 155 0.88 1.82 18.37
CA ILE A 155 0.88 0.59 19.18
C ILE A 155 0.56 0.88 20.65
N ASP A 156 1.16 1.91 21.23
CA ASP A 156 0.91 2.29 22.62
C ASP A 156 -0.57 2.69 22.82
N TYR A 157 -1.14 3.42 21.84
CA TYR A 157 -2.57 3.73 21.82
C TYR A 157 -3.45 2.47 21.71
N LEU A 158 -3.08 1.50 20.88
CA LEU A 158 -3.83 0.25 20.71
C LEU A 158 -3.76 -0.63 21.96
N ALA A 159 -2.59 -0.71 22.61
CA ALA A 159 -2.35 -1.55 23.78
C ALA A 159 -2.96 -0.97 25.06
N GLY A 160 -2.88 0.35 25.27
CA GLY A 160 -3.28 0.98 26.54
C GLY A 160 -4.18 2.20 26.41
N GLY A 161 -4.32 2.79 25.22
CA GLY A 161 -5.06 4.03 25.00
C GLY A 161 -6.59 3.89 25.08
N PRO A 162 -7.31 5.03 25.08
CA PRO A 162 -8.76 5.04 25.10
C PRO A 162 -9.32 4.67 23.72
N LEU A 163 -9.65 3.38 23.54
CA LEU A 163 -10.28 2.89 22.32
C LEU A 163 -11.77 3.28 22.29
N PRO A 164 -12.31 3.72 21.14
CA PRO A 164 -13.71 4.09 21.02
C PRO A 164 -14.63 2.90 21.33
N SER A 165 -15.78 3.17 21.95
CA SER A 165 -16.82 2.17 22.18
C SER A 165 -17.52 1.86 20.86
N PHE A 166 -17.26 0.68 20.29
CA PHE A 166 -18.06 0.17 19.19
C PHE A 166 -19.37 -0.37 19.76
N ARG A 167 -20.49 0.25 19.40
CA ARG A 167 -21.80 -0.37 19.57
C ARG A 167 -22.01 -1.46 18.54
#